data_AF-A0A399EV10-F1
#
_entry.id   AF-A0A399EV10-F1
#
_cell.length_a   1.000
_cell.length_b   1.000
_cell.length_c   1.000
_cell.angle_alpha   90.00
_cell.angle_beta   90.00
_cell.angle_gamma   90.00
#
_symmetry.space_group_name_H-M   'P 1'
#
loop_
_entity.id
_entity.type
_entity.pdbx_description
1 polymer ?
#
loop_
_entity_poly.entity_id
_entity_poly.type
_entity_poly.pdbx_seq_one_letter_code
_entity_poly.pdbx_strand_id
1 'polypeptide(L)'
;MPKKRTSYEETLSILTLLEMKLGKGREEVVSLLHRMQKESRGKAAHNVMGHSDAVQVEEIFKGLGRLTWESFVQNRLPLLNLPDDLKEALEEGAIPYTAALELERVKEQGDRARLLEEARAGLSLRDLKARVRALLKHPPSAARPWHREVLTKLARIDLEALPAGRRTQVEEKLRELAELLEG
;
A
#
# COMPACT_ATOMS: atom_id res chain seq x y z
N MET A 1 2.34 17.93 -28.46
CA MET A 1 1.19 18.04 -27.54
C MET A 1 1.74 18.18 -26.13
N PRO A 2 1.44 19.26 -25.37
CA PRO A 2 1.89 19.35 -23.98
C PRO A 2 1.25 18.22 -23.17
N LYS A 3 2.07 17.47 -22.40
CA LYS A 3 1.61 16.39 -21.52
C LYS A 3 0.65 16.99 -20.49
N LYS A 4 -0.54 16.41 -20.32
CA LYS A 4 -1.48 16.83 -19.27
C LYS A 4 -0.85 16.56 -17.91
N ARG A 5 -0.78 17.58 -17.04
CA ARG A 5 -0.13 17.49 -15.73
C ARG A 5 -0.74 16.35 -14.91
N THR A 6 0.09 15.47 -14.35
CA THR A 6 -0.40 14.32 -13.58
C THR A 6 -0.86 14.76 -12.19
N SER A 7 -1.69 13.94 -11.53
CA SER A 7 -2.09 14.22 -10.14
C SER A 7 -0.90 14.23 -9.18
N TYR A 8 0.22 13.58 -9.54
CA TYR A 8 1.44 13.57 -8.74
C TYR A 8 2.22 14.89 -8.88
N GLU A 9 2.46 15.36 -10.11
CA GLU A 9 3.07 16.67 -10.38
C GLU A 9 2.27 17.81 -9.74
N GLU A 10 0.94 17.68 -9.77
CA GLU A 10 0.02 18.60 -9.12
C GLU A 10 0.16 18.60 -7.59
N THR A 11 0.37 17.43 -6.96
CA THR A 11 0.68 17.30 -5.52
C THR A 11 1.96 18.05 -5.18
N LEU A 12 3.03 17.82 -5.94
CA LEU A 12 4.33 18.46 -5.71
C LEU A 12 4.23 19.98 -5.85
N SER A 13 3.49 20.46 -6.85
CA SER A 13 3.26 21.90 -7.07
C SER A 13 2.55 22.57 -5.90
N ILE A 14 1.54 21.90 -5.31
CA ILE A 14 0.82 22.43 -4.13
C ILE A 14 1.74 22.45 -2.91
N LEU A 15 2.54 21.40 -2.70
CA LEU A 15 3.48 21.37 -1.60
C LEU A 15 4.50 22.49 -1.68
N THR A 16 5.10 22.71 -2.85
CA THR A 16 6.02 23.84 -3.07
C THR A 16 5.34 25.18 -2.80
N LEU A 17 4.08 25.36 -3.21
CA LEU A 17 3.33 26.57 -2.89
C LEU A 17 3.14 26.75 -1.37
N LEU A 18 2.77 25.68 -0.65
CA LEU A 18 2.59 25.72 0.80
C LEU A 18 3.91 26.01 1.52
N GLU A 19 5.00 25.35 1.14
CA GLU A 19 6.36 25.59 1.65
C GLU A 19 6.74 27.08 1.52
N MET A 20 6.55 27.65 0.33
CA MET A 20 6.84 29.05 0.05
C MET A 20 5.95 30.02 0.84
N LYS A 21 4.65 29.74 0.96
CA LYS A 21 3.70 30.66 1.62
C LYS A 21 3.78 30.63 3.14
N LEU A 22 4.12 29.48 3.71
CA LEU A 22 4.29 29.28 5.15
C LEU A 22 5.72 29.59 5.62
N GLY A 23 6.69 29.68 4.70
CA GLY A 23 8.10 29.84 5.05
C GLY A 23 8.65 28.64 5.82
N LYS A 24 8.18 27.43 5.50
CA LYS A 24 8.48 26.18 6.21
C LYS A 24 9.04 25.12 5.28
N GLY A 25 9.84 24.21 5.83
CA GLY A 25 10.32 23.03 5.11
C GLY A 25 9.19 22.04 4.81
N ARG A 26 9.41 21.17 3.82
CA ARG A 26 8.44 20.16 3.39
C ARG A 26 7.91 19.30 4.54
N GLU A 27 8.80 18.81 5.39
CA GLU A 27 8.42 17.94 6.52
C GLU A 27 7.55 18.67 7.55
N GLU A 28 7.82 19.95 7.79
CA GLU A 28 7.02 20.79 8.68
C GLU A 28 5.62 21.04 8.10
N VAL A 29 5.53 21.32 6.79
CA VAL A 29 4.24 21.48 6.08
C VAL A 29 3.43 20.19 6.13
N VAL A 30 4.04 19.03 5.86
CA VAL A 30 3.37 17.73 5.94
C VAL A 30 2.88 17.46 7.38
N SER A 31 3.72 17.75 8.38
CA SER A 31 3.36 17.57 9.79
C SER A 31 2.20 18.48 10.21
N LEU A 32 2.21 19.74 9.77
CA LEU A 32 1.12 20.71 9.97
C LEU A 32 -0.20 20.18 9.39
N LEU A 33 -0.18 19.74 8.14
CA LEU A 33 -1.37 19.22 7.44
C LEU A 33 -1.96 17.97 8.14
N HIS A 34 -1.10 17.06 8.61
CA HIS A 34 -1.53 15.90 9.38
C HIS A 34 -2.09 16.29 10.75
N ARG A 35 -1.52 17.30 11.41
CA ARG A 35 -2.04 17.85 12.67
C ARG A 35 -3.42 18.47 12.47
N MET A 36 -3.60 19.31 11.45
CA MET A 36 -4.91 19.89 11.08
C MET A 36 -5.96 18.79 10.85
N GLN A 37 -5.61 17.70 10.16
CA GLN A 37 -6.55 16.58 9.94
C GLN A 37 -6.94 15.85 11.23
N LYS A 38 -6.02 15.76 12.21
CA LYS A 38 -6.34 15.18 13.52
C LYS A 38 -7.25 16.12 14.32
N GLU A 39 -6.97 17.41 14.31
CA GLU A 39 -7.77 18.45 14.96
C GLU A 39 -9.20 18.51 14.39
N SER A 40 -9.37 18.50 13.07
CA SER A 40 -10.69 18.52 12.43
C SER A 40 -11.55 17.28 12.72
N ARG A 41 -10.92 16.16 13.11
CA ARG A 41 -11.59 14.94 13.57
C ARG A 41 -11.85 14.91 15.08
N GLY A 42 -11.63 16.03 15.78
CA GLY A 42 -11.82 16.16 17.23
C GLY A 42 -10.77 15.43 18.07
N LYS A 43 -9.60 15.10 17.52
CA LYS A 43 -8.58 14.27 18.18
C LYS A 43 -7.44 15.04 18.85
N ALA A 44 -7.47 16.39 18.90
CA ALA A 44 -6.39 17.18 19.48
C ALA A 44 -6.88 18.51 20.09
N ALA A 45 -6.13 19.02 21.08
CA ALA A 45 -6.38 20.29 21.76
C ALA A 45 -5.97 21.48 20.89
N HIS A 46 -6.79 22.53 20.87
CA HIS A 46 -6.56 23.75 20.11
C HIS A 46 -5.26 24.46 20.56
N ASN A 47 -4.24 24.46 19.71
CA ASN A 47 -2.98 25.15 19.95
C ASN A 47 -2.94 26.47 19.17
N VAL A 48 -2.75 27.60 19.84
CA VAL A 48 -2.96 28.96 19.28
C VAL A 48 -1.96 29.30 18.17
N MET A 49 -0.69 28.92 18.29
CA MET A 49 0.33 29.11 17.23
C MET A 49 0.04 28.24 16.00
N GLY A 50 -0.66 27.12 16.19
CA GLY A 50 -1.08 26.26 15.11
C GLY A 50 -2.26 26.80 14.31
N HIS A 51 -2.92 27.85 14.79
CA HIS A 51 -4.13 28.42 14.20
C HIS A 51 -3.82 29.36 13.03
N SER A 52 -2.78 30.20 13.11
CA SER A 52 -2.41 31.11 12.02
C SER A 52 -2.00 30.37 10.75
N ASP A 53 -1.17 29.34 10.90
CA ASP A 53 -0.72 28.51 9.77
C ASP A 53 -1.90 27.72 9.17
N ALA A 54 -2.81 27.24 10.02
CA ALA A 54 -4.01 26.52 9.58
C ALA A 54 -4.95 27.41 8.76
N VAL A 55 -5.19 28.64 9.21
CA VAL A 55 -5.97 29.63 8.45
C VAL A 55 -5.32 29.91 7.10
N GLN A 56 -4.00 30.09 7.07
CA GLN A 56 -3.30 30.33 5.81
C GLN A 56 -3.37 29.15 4.84
N VAL A 57 -3.29 27.90 5.34
CA VAL A 57 -3.52 26.70 4.55
C VAL A 57 -4.94 26.71 3.97
N GLU A 58 -5.96 26.96 4.77
CA GLU A 58 -7.35 27.03 4.32
C GLU A 58 -7.55 28.09 3.24
N GLU A 59 -6.97 29.27 3.40
CA GLU A 59 -7.01 30.35 2.41
C GLU A 59 -6.34 29.96 1.08
N ILE A 60 -5.17 29.30 1.14
CA ILE A 60 -4.47 28.81 -0.05
C ILE A 60 -5.35 27.81 -0.81
N PHE A 61 -5.92 26.82 -0.12
CA PHE A 61 -6.78 25.83 -0.77
C PHE A 61 -8.09 26.44 -1.30
N LYS A 62 -8.67 27.39 -0.58
CA LYS A 62 -9.82 28.17 -1.06
C LYS A 62 -9.48 28.95 -2.33
N GLY A 63 -8.30 29.58 -2.38
CA GLY A 63 -7.81 30.30 -3.56
C GLY A 63 -7.51 29.39 -4.76
N LEU A 64 -7.08 28.15 -4.51
CA LEU A 64 -6.87 27.15 -5.57
C LEU A 64 -8.19 26.65 -6.19
N GLY A 65 -9.28 26.59 -5.42
CA GLY A 65 -10.64 26.33 -5.91
C GLY A 65 -10.89 24.94 -6.53
N ARG A 66 -9.92 24.02 -6.48
CA ARG A 66 -9.97 22.71 -7.16
C ARG A 66 -10.05 21.51 -6.23
N LEU A 67 -9.62 21.64 -4.98
CA LEU A 67 -9.77 20.65 -3.92
C LEU A 67 -9.61 21.30 -2.55
N THR A 68 -10.14 20.67 -1.51
CA THR A 68 -9.98 21.12 -0.13
C THR A 68 -8.67 20.59 0.47
N TRP A 69 -8.15 21.25 1.51
CA TRP A 69 -6.94 20.79 2.19
C TRP A 69 -7.13 19.38 2.77
N GLU A 70 -8.33 19.02 3.24
CA GLU A 70 -8.64 17.67 3.75
C GLU A 70 -8.49 16.63 2.65
N SER A 71 -9.03 16.91 1.46
CA SER A 71 -8.90 16.04 0.30
C SER A 71 -7.44 15.91 -0.14
N PHE A 72 -6.65 16.98 -0.02
CA PHE A 72 -5.21 16.94 -0.27
C PHE A 72 -4.50 15.99 0.68
N VAL A 73 -4.72 16.13 1.99
CA VAL A 73 -4.12 15.26 3.00
C VAL A 73 -4.55 13.81 2.81
N GLN A 74 -5.81 13.57 2.47
CA GLN A 74 -6.34 12.21 2.33
C GLN A 74 -5.91 11.51 1.03
N ASN A 75 -5.81 12.25 -0.08
CA ASN A 75 -5.70 11.64 -1.42
C ASN A 75 -4.44 12.03 -2.19
N ARG A 76 -3.71 13.07 -1.78
CA ARG A 76 -2.52 13.56 -2.49
C ARG A 76 -1.25 13.33 -1.70
N LEU A 77 -1.23 13.65 -0.40
CA LEU A 77 -0.06 13.38 0.43
C LEU A 77 0.39 11.91 0.44
N PRO A 78 -0.51 10.90 0.47
CA PRO A 78 -0.07 9.51 0.44
C PRO A 78 0.69 9.12 -0.83
N LEU A 79 0.50 9.87 -1.94
CA LEU A 79 1.19 9.62 -3.19
C LEU A 79 2.72 9.78 -3.07
N LEU A 80 3.19 10.58 -2.11
CA LEU A 80 4.62 10.84 -1.91
C LEU A 80 5.35 9.63 -1.30
N ASN A 81 4.60 8.79 -0.58
CA ASN A 81 5.12 7.62 0.13
C ASN A 81 4.87 6.31 -0.65
N LEU A 82 4.48 6.42 -1.92
CA LEU A 82 4.28 5.25 -2.76
C LEU A 82 5.62 4.53 -2.99
N PRO A 83 5.60 3.19 -3.09
CA PRO A 83 6.68 2.42 -3.70
C PRO A 83 7.06 2.96 -5.09
N ASP A 84 8.34 2.85 -5.45
CA ASP A 84 8.88 3.51 -6.65
C ASP A 84 8.24 3.01 -7.95
N ASP A 85 7.90 1.72 -8.02
CA ASP A 85 7.13 1.11 -9.13
C ASP A 85 5.79 1.81 -9.38
N LEU A 86 5.11 2.25 -8.32
CA LEU A 86 3.85 3.00 -8.41
C LEU A 86 4.07 4.48 -8.71
N LYS A 87 5.16 5.09 -8.23
CA LYS A 87 5.50 6.48 -8.56
C LYS A 87 5.79 6.64 -10.04
N GLU A 88 6.63 5.78 -10.60
CA GLU A 88 6.96 5.77 -12.03
C GLU A 88 5.69 5.63 -12.87
N ALA A 89 4.82 4.67 -12.54
CA ALA A 89 3.56 4.47 -13.24
C ALA A 89 2.62 5.70 -13.21
N LEU A 90 2.64 6.47 -12.12
CA LEU A 90 1.88 7.72 -12.00
C LEU A 90 2.47 8.86 -12.80
N GLU A 91 3.79 9.01 -12.78
CA GLU A 91 4.52 10.05 -13.52
C GLU A 91 4.43 9.84 -15.04
N GLU A 92 4.46 8.59 -15.48
CA GLU A 92 4.19 8.18 -16.86
C GLU A 92 2.75 8.48 -17.28
N GLY A 93 1.82 8.54 -16.31
CA GLY A 93 0.38 8.63 -16.55
C GLY A 93 -0.23 7.29 -16.97
N ALA A 94 0.48 6.18 -16.71
CA ALA A 94 0.04 4.83 -17.06
C ALA A 94 -1.11 4.32 -16.19
N ILE A 95 -1.22 4.84 -14.96
CA ILE A 95 -2.35 4.56 -14.06
C ILE A 95 -2.88 5.86 -13.42
N PRO A 96 -4.17 5.91 -13.05
CA PRO A 96 -4.70 7.01 -12.25
C PRO A 96 -4.24 6.91 -10.79
N TYR A 97 -4.17 8.04 -10.08
CA TYR A 97 -3.75 8.10 -8.67
C TYR A 97 -4.60 7.20 -7.75
N THR A 98 -5.88 7.03 -8.06
CA THR A 98 -6.77 6.15 -7.29
C THR A 98 -6.39 4.67 -7.40
N ALA A 99 -5.84 4.25 -8.54
CA ALA A 99 -5.32 2.90 -8.72
C ALA A 99 -4.01 2.72 -7.95
N ALA A 100 -3.10 3.69 -7.99
CA ALA A 100 -1.86 3.64 -7.22
C ALA A 100 -2.10 3.55 -5.70
N LEU A 101 -3.03 4.34 -5.17
CA LEU A 101 -3.41 4.27 -3.75
C LEU A 101 -4.03 2.91 -3.37
N GLU A 102 -4.76 2.27 -4.28
CA GLU A 102 -5.31 0.94 -4.02
C GLU A 102 -4.20 -0.13 -4.06
N LEU A 103 -3.24 -0.01 -4.99
CA LEU A 103 -2.09 -0.90 -5.13
C LEU A 103 -1.08 -0.80 -3.98
N GLU A 104 -0.91 0.37 -3.37
CA GLU A 104 -0.03 0.59 -2.20
C GLU A 104 -0.38 -0.29 -0.99
N ARG A 105 -1.64 -0.74 -0.93
CA ARG A 105 -2.14 -1.66 0.10
C ARG A 105 -1.55 -3.07 -0.04
N VAL A 106 -1.05 -3.43 -1.23
CA VAL A 106 -0.42 -4.73 -1.52
C VAL A 106 1.07 -4.66 -1.19
N LYS A 107 1.47 -5.29 -0.09
CA LYS A 107 2.86 -5.24 0.41
C LYS A 107 3.80 -6.16 -0.37
N GLU A 108 3.33 -7.34 -0.75
CA GLU A 108 4.07 -8.28 -1.59
C GLU A 108 4.35 -7.69 -2.98
N GLN A 109 5.64 -7.55 -3.31
CA GLN A 109 6.08 -6.88 -4.54
C GLN A 109 5.61 -7.62 -5.80
N GLY A 110 5.68 -8.96 -5.82
CA GLY A 110 5.26 -9.75 -6.99
C GLY A 110 3.77 -9.60 -7.30
N ASP A 111 2.93 -9.60 -6.27
CA ASP A 111 1.49 -9.40 -6.43
C ASP A 111 1.14 -7.97 -6.85
N ARG A 112 1.83 -6.99 -6.27
CA ARG A 112 1.66 -5.58 -6.64
C ARG A 112 2.05 -5.36 -8.10
N ALA A 113 3.18 -5.92 -8.55
CA ALA A 113 3.64 -5.82 -9.92
C ALA A 113 2.63 -6.44 -10.91
N ARG A 114 2.09 -7.63 -10.61
CA ARG A 114 1.04 -8.24 -11.45
C ARG A 114 -0.21 -7.36 -11.56
N LEU A 115 -0.70 -6.84 -10.44
CA LEU A 115 -1.89 -5.98 -10.42
C LEU A 115 -1.63 -4.61 -11.08
N LEU A 116 -0.40 -4.11 -11.01
CA LEU A 116 0.02 -2.91 -11.71
C LEU A 116 -0.07 -3.09 -13.23
N GLU A 117 0.43 -4.21 -13.77
CA GLU A 117 0.32 -4.52 -15.20
C GLU A 117 -1.14 -4.65 -15.65
N GLU A 118 -1.98 -5.29 -14.84
CA GLU A 118 -3.42 -5.36 -15.12
C GLU A 118 -4.07 -3.95 -15.12
N ALA A 119 -3.68 -3.08 -14.20
CA ALA A 119 -4.14 -1.69 -14.16
C ALA A 119 -3.66 -0.90 -15.39
N ARG A 120 -2.41 -1.07 -15.83
CA ARG A 120 -1.87 -0.49 -17.07
C ARG A 120 -2.63 -0.98 -18.31
N ALA A 121 -3.08 -2.23 -18.30
CA ALA A 121 -3.91 -2.83 -19.35
C ALA A 121 -5.39 -2.37 -19.32
N GLY A 122 -5.77 -1.46 -18.42
CA GLY A 122 -7.10 -0.87 -18.35
C GLY A 122 -8.08 -1.56 -17.40
N LEU A 123 -7.60 -2.36 -16.43
CA LEU A 123 -8.45 -2.91 -15.37
C LEU A 123 -9.19 -1.77 -14.65
N SER A 124 -10.51 -1.91 -14.51
CA SER A 124 -11.32 -0.88 -13.87
C SER A 124 -10.93 -0.71 -12.39
N LEU A 125 -11.07 0.50 -11.84
CA LEU A 125 -10.81 0.75 -10.41
C LEU A 125 -11.68 -0.14 -9.50
N ARG A 126 -12.90 -0.49 -9.94
CA ARG A 126 -13.79 -1.38 -9.20
C ARG A 126 -13.22 -2.80 -9.14
N ASP A 127 -12.74 -3.31 -10.26
CA ASP A 127 -12.18 -4.66 -10.34
C ASP A 127 -10.82 -4.74 -9.65
N LEU A 128 -9.99 -3.70 -9.77
CA LEU A 128 -8.75 -3.56 -9.02
C LEU A 128 -9.00 -3.62 -7.51
N LYS A 129 -9.97 -2.85 -7.01
CA LYS A 129 -10.41 -2.91 -5.60
C LYS A 129 -10.88 -4.29 -5.19
N ALA A 130 -11.59 -5.00 -6.07
CA ALA A 130 -12.05 -6.36 -5.80
C ALA A 130 -10.87 -7.33 -5.70
N ARG A 131 -9.90 -7.26 -6.62
CA ARG A 131 -8.69 -8.11 -6.61
C ARG A 131 -7.80 -7.81 -5.42
N VAL A 132 -7.52 -6.54 -5.13
CA VAL A 132 -6.75 -6.14 -3.94
C VAL A 132 -7.45 -6.61 -2.66
N ARG A 133 -8.77 -6.48 -2.56
CA ARG A 133 -9.52 -7.00 -1.41
C ARG A 133 -9.45 -8.52 -1.29
N ALA A 134 -9.59 -9.25 -2.40
CA ALA A 134 -9.46 -10.70 -2.40
C ALA A 134 -8.07 -11.12 -1.96
N LEU A 135 -7.05 -10.44 -2.47
CA LEU A 135 -5.65 -10.64 -2.12
C LEU A 135 -5.36 -10.33 -0.66
N LEU A 136 -5.97 -9.30 -0.07
CA LEU A 136 -5.78 -8.99 1.35
C LEU A 136 -6.59 -9.92 2.28
N LYS A 137 -7.72 -10.46 1.84
CA LYS A 137 -8.53 -11.43 2.61
C LYS A 137 -7.94 -12.83 2.56
N HIS A 138 -7.38 -13.19 1.41
CA HIS A 138 -6.66 -14.42 1.16
C HIS A 138 -5.28 -14.00 0.63
N PRO A 139 -4.37 -13.51 1.52
CA PRO A 139 -2.99 -13.28 1.11
C PRO A 139 -2.55 -14.53 0.35
N PRO A 140 -1.99 -14.39 -0.87
CA PRO A 140 -1.41 -15.53 -1.56
C PRO A 140 -0.54 -16.22 -0.54
N SER A 141 -0.70 -17.54 -0.48
CA SER A 141 -0.14 -18.40 0.55
C SER A 141 1.40 -18.41 0.51
N ALA A 142 2.01 -17.26 0.74
CA ALA A 142 3.42 -17.09 1.06
C ALA A 142 3.65 -17.23 2.57
N ALA A 143 2.62 -17.54 3.38
CA ALA A 143 2.77 -17.66 4.83
C ALA A 143 1.97 -18.82 5.50
N ARG A 144 1.75 -19.92 4.79
CA ARG A 144 2.01 -21.23 5.41
C ARG A 144 2.91 -21.96 4.44
N PRO A 145 4.18 -22.21 4.80
CA PRO A 145 4.97 -23.10 3.97
C PRO A 145 4.19 -24.41 3.85
N TRP A 146 3.98 -24.91 2.63
CA TRP A 146 3.26 -26.17 2.40
C TRP A 146 3.79 -27.29 3.30
N HIS A 147 5.09 -27.26 3.64
CA HIS A 147 5.73 -28.19 4.56
C HIS A 147 5.13 -28.15 5.97
N ARG A 148 4.67 -27.00 6.50
CA ARG A 148 3.99 -26.93 7.81
C ARG A 148 2.66 -27.67 7.80
N GLU A 149 1.92 -27.62 6.71
CA GLU A 149 0.66 -28.37 6.59
C GLU A 149 0.92 -29.87 6.48
N VAL A 150 1.99 -30.26 5.77
CA VAL A 150 2.44 -31.65 5.69
C VAL A 150 2.91 -32.17 7.05
N LEU A 151 3.74 -31.41 7.78
CA LEU A 151 4.18 -31.75 9.14
C LEU A 151 3.01 -31.87 10.11
N THR A 152 2.01 -30.98 10.01
CA THR A 152 0.79 -31.05 10.85
C THR A 152 -0.05 -32.29 10.54
N LYS A 153 -0.15 -32.70 9.26
CA LYS A 153 -0.85 -33.93 8.87
C LYS A 153 -0.08 -35.18 9.34
N LEU A 154 1.25 -35.19 9.19
CA LEU A 154 2.11 -36.27 9.65
C LEU A 154 2.04 -36.46 11.17
N ALA A 155 2.00 -35.38 11.94
CA ALA A 155 1.89 -35.44 13.41
C ALA A 155 0.54 -35.97 13.91
N ARG A 156 -0.50 -36.04 13.06
CA ARG A 156 -1.87 -36.41 13.44
C ARG A 156 -2.31 -37.77 12.91
N ILE A 157 -1.55 -38.36 11.98
CA ILE A 157 -1.86 -39.66 11.41
C ILE A 157 -1.13 -40.76 12.19
N ASP A 158 -1.80 -41.89 12.38
CA ASP A 158 -1.14 -43.11 12.84
C ASP A 158 -0.46 -43.78 11.65
N LEU A 159 0.87 -43.75 11.64
CA LEU A 159 1.68 -44.31 10.55
C LEU A 159 1.61 -45.85 10.52
N GLU A 160 1.37 -46.51 11.66
CA GLU A 160 1.26 -47.98 11.73
C GLU A 160 -0.10 -48.47 11.22
N ALA A 161 -1.11 -47.60 11.20
CA ALA A 161 -2.43 -47.88 10.63
C ALA A 161 -2.49 -47.73 9.10
N LEU A 162 -1.41 -47.30 8.44
CA LEU A 162 -1.36 -47.15 6.99
C LEU A 162 -1.19 -48.50 6.27
N PRO A 163 -1.77 -48.68 5.06
CA PRO A 163 -1.51 -49.86 4.24
C PRO A 163 -0.01 -50.05 4.00
N ALA A 164 0.47 -51.30 4.05
CA ALA A 164 1.90 -51.64 4.03
C ALA A 164 2.70 -50.91 2.94
N GLY A 165 2.20 -50.90 1.70
CA GLY A 165 2.88 -50.22 0.59
C GLY A 165 2.96 -48.69 0.75
N ARG A 166 1.95 -48.06 1.35
CA ARG A 166 1.95 -46.60 1.60
C ARG A 166 2.83 -46.24 2.79
N ARG A 167 2.85 -47.07 3.83
CA ARG A 167 3.72 -46.91 4.99
C ARG A 167 5.20 -46.91 4.58
N THR A 168 5.63 -47.91 3.81
CA THR A 168 7.00 -48.02 3.32
C THR A 168 7.44 -46.78 2.52
N GLN A 169 6.58 -46.26 1.63
CA GLN A 169 6.88 -45.06 0.85
C GLN A 169 7.00 -43.80 1.71
N VAL A 170 6.20 -43.68 2.77
CA VAL A 170 6.27 -42.54 3.69
C VAL A 170 7.54 -42.62 4.54
N GLU A 171 7.89 -43.80 5.05
CA GLU A 171 9.11 -44.04 5.85
C GLU A 171 10.38 -43.76 5.04
N GLU A 172 10.45 -44.20 3.78
CA GLU A 172 11.58 -43.94 2.90
C GLU A 172 11.80 -42.44 2.69
N LYS A 173 10.74 -41.68 2.41
CA LYS A 173 10.80 -40.22 2.24
C LYS A 173 11.15 -39.48 3.53
N LEU A 174 10.70 -39.98 4.69
CA LEU A 174 11.07 -39.42 5.98
C LEU A 174 12.55 -39.68 6.30
N ARG A 175 13.10 -40.82 5.89
CA ARG A 175 14.53 -41.13 6.03
C ARG A 175 15.39 -40.22 5.15
N GLU A 176 15.04 -40.06 3.87
CA GLU A 176 15.71 -39.10 2.98
C GLU A 176 15.70 -37.68 3.57
N LEU A 177 14.55 -37.26 4.11
CA LEU A 177 14.43 -35.95 4.75
C LEU A 177 15.29 -35.83 6.02
N ALA A 178 15.40 -36.88 6.82
CA ALA A 178 16.23 -36.88 8.03
C ALA A 178 17.72 -36.74 7.67
N GLU A 179 18.22 -37.51 6.69
CA GLU A 179 19.60 -37.42 6.22
C GLU A 179 19.94 -36.03 5.69
N LEU A 180 19.01 -35.40 4.95
CA LEU A 180 19.18 -34.03 4.45
C LEU A 180 19.18 -32.95 5.54
N LEU A 181 18.61 -33.22 6.71
CA LEU A 181 18.54 -32.28 7.83
C LEU A 181 19.68 -32.47 8.85
N GLU A 182 20.36 -33.61 8.81
CA GLU A 182 21.50 -33.92 9.68
C GLU A 182 22.87 -33.61 9.04
N GLY A 183 22.90 -33.34 7.72
CA GLY A 183 24.09 -32.88 6.98
C GLY A 183 24.25 -31.37 6.93
#